data_AF-A0A7Y3N7T8-F1
#
_entry.id   AF-A0A7Y3N7T8-F1
#
_cell.length_a   1.000
_cell.length_b   1.000
_cell.length_c   1.000
_cell.angle_alpha   90.00
_cell.angle_beta   90.00
_cell.angle_gamma   90.00
#
_symmetry.space_group_name_H-M   'P 1'
#
loop_
_entity.id
_entity.type
_entity.pdbx_description
1 polymer ?
#
loop_
_entity_poly.entity_id
_entity_poly.type
_entity_poly.pdbx_seq_one_letter_code
_entity_poly.pdbx_strand_id
1 'polypeptide(L)'
;GNARAMFSLAQMYEQGLGVEQSDKKALQWYRASADSEYWMAAGVLRQAYSEGKLGLKKDKKLADEWYSKYIKDQIKHPINQ
;
A
#
# COMPACT_ATOMS: atom_id res chain seq x y z
N GLY A 1 -5.15 -13.66 -3.98
CA GLY A 1 -3.68 -13.83 -3.96
C GLY A 1 -3.19 -13.80 -2.52
N ASN A 2 -2.03 -14.39 -2.20
CA ASN A 2 -1.53 -14.37 -0.83
C ASN A 2 -1.04 -12.94 -0.48
N ALA A 3 -1.79 -12.24 0.38
CA ALA A 3 -1.54 -10.84 0.70
C ALA A 3 -0.15 -10.61 1.32
N ARG A 4 0.40 -11.60 2.04
CA ARG A 4 1.78 -11.57 2.55
C ARG A 4 2.80 -11.64 1.43
N ALA A 5 2.57 -12.48 0.42
CA ALA A 5 3.47 -12.57 -0.73
C ALA A 5 3.50 -11.27 -1.54
N MET A 6 2.33 -10.63 -1.72
CA MET A 6 2.24 -9.31 -2.35
C MET A 6 2.98 -8.23 -1.55
N PHE A 7 2.88 -8.26 -0.22
CA PHE A 7 3.64 -7.37 0.65
C PHE A 7 5.15 -7.59 0.53
N SER A 8 5.62 -8.85 0.55
CA SER A 8 7.04 -9.16 0.36
C SER A 8 7.54 -8.72 -1.01
N LEU A 9 6.73 -8.88 -2.07
CA LEU A 9 7.09 -8.39 -3.40
C LEU A 9 7.16 -6.86 -3.46
N ALA A 10 6.27 -6.17 -2.74
CA ALA A 10 6.34 -4.71 -2.59
C ALA A 10 7.67 -4.27 -1.94
N GLN A 11 8.10 -4.96 -0.88
CA GLN A 11 9.39 -4.72 -0.22
C GLN A 11 10.57 -4.99 -1.16
N MET A 12 10.49 -6.04 -1.98
CA MET A 12 11.52 -6.33 -2.98
C MET A 12 11.67 -5.20 -3.99
N TYR A 13 10.55 -4.65 -4.50
CA TYR A 13 10.58 -3.49 -5.38
C TYR A 13 11.04 -2.20 -4.67
N GLU A 14 10.70 -2.02 -3.39
CA GLU A 14 11.14 -0.86 -2.61
C GLU A 14 12.66 -0.86 -2.39
N GLN A 15 13.25 -2.02 -2.15
CA GLN A 15 14.67 -2.18 -1.80
C GLN A 15 15.56 -2.67 -2.96
N GLY A 16 14.97 -3.02 -4.11
CA GLY A 16 15.70 -3.60 -5.23
C GLY A 16 16.23 -5.03 -4.97
N LEU A 17 15.55 -5.81 -4.14
CA LEU A 17 16.00 -7.16 -3.76
C LEU A 17 15.64 -8.17 -4.85
N GLY A 18 16.61 -8.50 -5.71
CA GLY A 18 16.42 -9.46 -6.81
C GLY A 18 15.51 -8.97 -7.93
N VAL A 19 15.03 -7.72 -7.85
CA VAL A 19 14.29 -7.00 -8.88
C VAL A 19 14.83 -5.58 -8.97
N GLU A 20 14.62 -4.92 -10.11
CA GLU A 20 14.94 -3.50 -10.23
C GLU A 20 14.10 -2.67 -9.25
N GLN A 21 14.78 -1.84 -8.45
CA GLN A 21 14.12 -0.96 -7.49
C GLN A 21 13.12 -0.05 -8.20
N SER A 22 11.88 -0.03 -7.72
CA SER A 22 10.82 0.78 -8.29
C SER A 22 9.75 1.13 -7.26
N ASP A 23 9.82 2.36 -6.78
CA ASP A 23 8.83 2.97 -5.89
C ASP A 23 7.39 2.85 -6.43
N LYS A 24 7.21 3.03 -7.75
CA LYS A 24 5.91 2.90 -8.40
C LYS A 24 5.36 1.48 -8.32
N LYS A 25 6.20 0.46 -8.59
CA LYS A 25 5.79 -0.95 -8.50
C LYS A 25 5.56 -1.35 -7.05
N ALA A 26 6.43 -0.95 -6.12
CA ALA A 26 6.26 -1.17 -4.70
C ALA A 26 4.91 -0.65 -4.19
N LEU A 27 4.54 0.59 -4.57
CA LEU A 27 3.26 1.19 -4.21
C LEU A 27 2.05 0.42 -4.78
N GLN A 28 2.14 -0.09 -6.01
CA GLN A 28 1.09 -0.92 -6.60
C GLN A 28 0.89 -2.23 -5.82
N TRP A 29 1.98 -2.90 -5.46
CA TRP A 29 1.92 -4.16 -4.70
C TRP A 29 1.47 -3.96 -3.25
N TYR A 30 1.87 -2.87 -2.60
CA TYR A 30 1.36 -2.51 -1.28
C TYR A 30 -0.15 -2.26 -1.31
N ARG A 31 -0.67 -1.60 -2.36
CA ARG A 31 -2.13 -1.41 -2.53
C ARG A 31 -2.85 -2.74 -2.72
N ALA A 32 -2.37 -3.59 -3.63
CA ALA A 32 -2.96 -4.92 -3.85
C ALA A 32 -2.95 -5.81 -2.58
N SER A 33 -1.89 -5.70 -1.77
CA SER A 33 -1.79 -6.41 -0.48
C SER A 33 -2.80 -5.86 0.54
N ALA A 34 -2.93 -4.53 0.64
CA ALA A 34 -3.93 -3.90 1.49
C ALA A 34 -5.37 -4.22 1.03
N ASP A 35 -5.60 -4.37 -0.29
CA ASP A 35 -6.90 -4.72 -0.87
C ASP A 35 -7.27 -6.17 -0.53
N SER A 36 -6.25 -7.02 -0.33
CA SER A 36 -6.38 -8.39 0.15
C SER A 36 -6.43 -8.48 1.69
N GLU A 37 -6.95 -7.44 2.34
CA GLU A 37 -7.16 -7.33 3.79
C GLU A 37 -5.90 -7.41 4.67
N TYR A 38 -4.72 -7.11 4.11
CA TYR A 38 -3.47 -7.10 4.87
C TYR A 38 -3.19 -5.73 5.51
N TRP A 39 -3.56 -5.62 6.78
CA TRP A 39 -3.43 -4.38 7.57
C TRP A 39 -2.01 -3.81 7.62
N MET A 40 -0.98 -4.67 7.55
CA MET A 40 0.42 -4.21 7.53
C MET A 40 0.75 -3.39 6.28
N ALA A 41 0.22 -3.77 5.11
CA ALA A 41 0.42 -3.01 3.88
C ALA A 41 -0.26 -1.64 3.94
N ALA A 42 -1.45 -1.59 4.54
CA ALA A 42 -2.18 -0.34 4.74
C ALA A 42 -1.42 0.63 5.67
N GLY A 43 -0.75 0.10 6.71
CA GLY A 43 0.14 0.87 7.60
C GLY A 43 1.35 1.44 6.87
N VAL A 44 2.01 0.65 6.02
CA VAL A 44 3.16 1.11 5.21
C VAL A 44 2.72 2.20 4.22
N LEU A 45 1.57 2.06 3.57
CA LEU A 45 1.04 3.09 2.66
C LEU A 45 0.77 4.40 3.40
N ARG A 46 0.14 4.35 4.58
CA ARG A 46 -0.10 5.54 5.40
C ARG A 46 1.21 6.25 5.75
N GLN A 47 2.23 5.49 6.16
CA GLN A 47 3.55 6.04 6.44
C GLN A 47 4.18 6.66 5.18
N ALA A 48 4.08 5.98 4.03
CA ALA A 48 4.63 6.47 2.78
C ALA A 48 4.03 7.82 2.36
N TYR A 49 2.72 8.01 2.50
CA TYR A 49 2.06 9.30 2.26
C TYR A 49 2.47 10.37 3.29
N SER A 50 2.60 9.99 4.58
CA SER A 50 2.98 10.90 5.67
C SER A 50 4.43 11.41 5.55
N GLU A 51 5.32 10.60 5.01
CA GLU A 51 6.75 10.90 4.85
C GLU A 51 7.12 11.37 3.44
N GLY A 52 6.27 11.11 2.45
CA GLY A 52 6.59 11.35 1.03
C GLY A 52 7.58 10.32 0.47
N LYS A 53 7.46 9.06 0.90
CA LYS A 53 8.24 7.93 0.38
C LYS A 53 7.57 7.31 -0.85
N LEU A 54 8.26 6.41 -1.53
CA LEU A 54 7.76 5.73 -2.73
C LEU A 54 7.36 6.70 -3.85
N GLY A 55 8.14 7.78 -4.02
CA GLY A 55 7.86 8.84 -4.99
C GLY A 55 6.60 9.67 -4.72
N LEU A 56 6.00 9.56 -3.52
CA LEU A 56 4.83 10.35 -3.13
C LEU A 56 5.24 11.73 -2.65
N LYS A 57 4.39 12.73 -2.91
CA LYS A 57 4.53 14.03 -2.25
C LYS A 57 4.09 13.88 -0.80
N LYS A 58 4.93 14.34 0.13
CA LYS A 58 4.63 14.37 1.56
C LYS A 58 3.37 15.18 1.81
N ASP A 59 2.32 14.52 2.27
CA ASP A 59 1.08 15.18 2.67
C ASP A 59 0.38 14.31 3.73
N LYS A 60 0.53 14.73 4.99
CA LYS A 60 -0.04 14.02 6.13
C LYS A 60 -1.57 14.03 6.12
N LYS A 61 -2.17 15.12 5.66
CA LYS A 61 -3.63 15.26 5.61
C LYS A 61 -4.18 14.33 4.54
N LEU A 62 -3.52 14.30 3.37
CA LEU A 62 -3.83 13.35 2.32
C LEU A 62 -3.60 11.91 2.77
N ALA A 63 -2.56 11.61 3.57
CA ALA A 63 -2.32 10.26 4.08
C ALA A 63 -3.50 9.72 4.89
N ASP A 64 -4.00 10.52 5.83
CA ASP A 64 -5.11 10.14 6.69
C ASP A 64 -6.45 10.13 5.94
N GLU A 65 -6.68 11.08 5.03
CA GLU A 65 -7.86 11.10 4.14
C GLU A 65 -7.88 9.92 3.17
N TRP A 66 -6.73 9.58 2.57
CA TRP A 66 -6.60 8.48 1.62
C TRP A 66 -6.75 7.14 2.32
N TYR A 67 -6.13 6.94 3.48
CA TYR A 67 -6.33 5.75 4.31
C TYR A 67 -7.80 5.61 4.73
N SER A 68 -8.43 6.70 5.19
CA SER A 68 -9.83 6.68 5.59
C SER A 68 -10.76 6.40 4.40
N LYS A 69 -10.51 7.00 3.24
CA LYS A 69 -11.30 6.77 2.02
C LYS A 69 -11.13 5.34 1.53
N TYR A 70 -9.90 4.84 1.50
CA TYR A 70 -9.56 3.50 1.05
C TYR A 70 -10.25 2.42 1.89
N ILE A 71 -10.12 2.51 3.22
CA ILE A 71 -10.82 1.60 4.14
C ILE A 71 -12.34 1.74 3.97
N LYS A 72 -12.86 2.96 3.79
CA LYS A 72 -14.29 3.21 3.62
C LYS A 72 -14.84 2.72 2.26
N ASP A 73 -14.01 2.69 1.22
CA ASP A 73 -14.34 2.14 -0.10
C ASP A 73 -14.38 0.60 -0.04
N GLN A 74 -13.40 -0.01 0.62
CA GLN A 74 -13.39 -1.45 0.92
C GLN A 74 -14.58 -1.87 1.80
N ILE A 75 -15.03 -1.02 2.74
CA ILE A 75 -16.25 -1.28 3.54
C ILE A 75 -17.55 -1.09 2.72
N LYS A 76 -17.53 -0.24 1.68
CA LYS A 76 -18.69 0.00 0.79
C LYS A 76 -18.87 -1.08 -0.28
N HIS A 77 -17.85 -1.86 -0.55
CA HIS A 77 -17.95 -3.13 -1.25
C HIS A 77 -18.05 -4.23 -0.19
N PRO A 78 -19.26 -4.53 0.35
CA PRO A 78 -19.39 -5.56 1.36
C PRO A 78 -18.82 -6.85 0.79
N ILE A 79 -17.93 -7.45 1.58
CA ILE A 79 -17.51 -8.84 1.52
C ILE A 79 -18.78 -9.68 1.31
N ASN A 80 -19.10 -10.03 0.08
CA ASN A 80 -20.15 -10.94 -0.37
C ASN A 80 -19.85 -11.18 -1.86
N GLN A 81 -19.45 -12.38 -2.30
CA GLN A 81 -19.87 -13.72 -1.86
C GLN A 81 -18.70 -14.69 -1.73
#